data_AF-A0A963X501-F1
#
_entry.id   AF-A0A963X501-F1
#
_cell.length_a   1.000
_cell.length_b   1.000
_cell.length_c   1.000
_cell.angle_alpha   90.00
_cell.angle_beta   90.00
_cell.angle_gamma   90.00
#
_symmetry.space_group_name_H-M   'P 1'
#
loop_
_entity.id
_entity.type
_entity.pdbx_description
1 polymer ?
#
loop_
_entity_poly.entity_id
_entity_poly.type
_entity_poly.pdbx_seq_one_letter_code
_entity_poly.pdbx_strand_id
1 'polypeptide(L)'
;MIRLSAEERGYAGPAATVADRLREHAAADPDRLALIFLDDGETESARFTYGALDRRIRALAAALQARGAAGERVLLLHPPGPEFVTSFYACLYAGAVAVPSPPPMANRAFPRV
;
A
#
# COMPACT_ATOMS: atom_id res chain seq x y z
N MET A 1 8.70 9.96 -31.76
CA MET A 1 10.17 10.07 -31.55
C MET A 1 10.38 10.97 -30.35
N ILE A 2 10.43 10.38 -29.14
CA ILE A 2 10.70 11.11 -27.89
C ILE A 2 12.15 10.80 -27.52
N ARG A 3 13.03 11.79 -27.59
CA ARG A 3 14.37 11.70 -26.99
C ARG A 3 14.24 12.12 -25.53
N LEU A 4 14.33 11.15 -24.63
CA LEU A 4 14.69 11.40 -23.24
C LEU A 4 16.22 11.33 -23.16
N SER A 5 16.87 12.47 -23.08
CA SER A 5 18.20 12.54 -22.46
C SER A 5 17.97 12.34 -20.96
N ALA A 6 17.98 11.08 -20.52
CA ALA A 6 18.09 10.79 -19.10
C ALA A 6 19.54 11.10 -18.70
N GLU A 7 19.79 12.29 -18.19
CA GLU A 7 20.94 12.48 -17.32
C GLU A 7 20.70 11.62 -16.08
N GLU A 8 21.47 10.54 -15.94
CA GLU A 8 21.57 9.75 -14.71
C GLU A 8 22.14 10.63 -13.59
N ARG A 9 21.27 11.47 -13.00
CA ARG A 9 21.57 12.12 -11.73
C ARG A 9 21.34 11.09 -10.64
N GLY A 10 22.42 10.48 -10.16
CA GLY A 10 22.42 9.69 -8.94
C GLY A 10 21.72 10.44 -7.81
N TYR A 11 20.76 9.80 -7.16
CA TYR A 11 19.94 10.41 -6.12
C TYR A 11 20.77 10.60 -4.84
N ALA A 12 21.26 11.82 -4.61
CA ALA A 12 22.03 12.18 -3.42
C ALA A 12 21.13 12.86 -2.37
N GLY A 13 20.48 12.06 -1.54
CA GLY A 13 19.64 12.43 -0.39
C GLY A 13 18.69 11.28 -0.02
N PRO A 14 18.05 11.23 1.17
CA PRO A 14 16.94 10.31 1.37
C PRO A 14 15.74 10.82 0.56
N ALA A 15 15.36 10.11 -0.50
CA ALA A 15 14.12 10.41 -1.20
C ALA A 15 12.98 10.14 -0.25
N ALA A 16 12.09 11.10 -0.08
CA ALA A 16 10.87 10.85 0.67
C ALA A 16 10.08 9.74 -0.02
N THR A 17 9.74 8.73 0.78
CA THR A 17 9.10 7.50 0.34
C THR A 17 7.63 7.74 0.03
N VAL A 18 7.00 6.79 -0.67
CA VAL A 18 5.54 6.81 -0.88
C VAL A 18 4.77 6.82 0.46
N ALA A 19 5.32 6.16 1.48
CA ALA A 19 4.74 6.16 2.82
C ALA A 19 4.82 7.55 3.47
N ASP A 20 5.92 8.29 3.26
CA ASP A 20 6.09 9.65 3.76
C ASP A 20 5.07 10.60 3.12
N ARG A 21 4.85 10.49 1.80
CA ARG A 21 3.83 11.27 1.08
C ARG A 21 2.42 11.06 1.65
N LEU A 22 2.04 9.83 1.98
CA LEU A 22 0.74 9.56 2.57
C LEU A 22 0.60 10.23 3.96
N ARG A 23 1.64 10.18 4.80
CA ARG A 23 1.64 10.85 6.11
C ARG A 23 1.54 12.37 5.96
N GLU A 24 2.28 12.93 5.02
CA GLU A 24 2.26 14.38 4.76
C GLU A 24 0.87 14.84 4.32
N HIS A 25 0.21 14.13 3.41
CA HIS A 25 -1.17 14.45 3.02
C HIS A 25 -2.16 14.32 4.17
N ALA A 26 -2.06 13.24 4.96
CA ALA A 26 -2.94 13.04 6.12
C ALA A 26 -2.75 14.10 7.22
N ALA A 27 -1.54 14.63 7.37
CA ALA A 27 -1.26 15.71 8.32
C ALA A 27 -1.69 17.09 7.79
N ALA A 28 -1.49 17.36 6.51
CA ALA A 28 -1.80 18.65 5.89
C ALA A 28 -3.29 18.86 5.66
N ASP A 29 -4.00 17.83 5.21
CA ASP A 29 -5.43 17.89 4.87
C ASP A 29 -6.11 16.53 5.13
N PRO A 30 -6.46 16.24 6.39
CA PRO A 30 -6.99 14.93 6.78
C PRO A 30 -8.38 14.62 6.22
N ASP A 31 -9.16 15.64 5.86
CA ASP A 31 -10.52 15.49 5.36
C ASP A 31 -10.58 15.40 3.83
N ARG A 32 -9.49 15.73 3.14
CA ARG A 32 -9.35 15.49 1.70
C ARG A 32 -9.50 14.01 1.37
N LEU A 33 -10.30 13.76 0.34
CA LEU A 33 -10.51 12.43 -0.22
C LEU A 33 -9.20 11.87 -0.77
N ALA A 34 -8.86 10.64 -0.35
CA ALA A 34 -7.67 9.91 -0.79
C ALA A 34 -8.03 8.82 -1.80
N LEU A 35 -9.05 8.02 -1.50
CA LEU A 35 -9.43 6.85 -2.28
C LEU A 35 -10.95 6.69 -2.34
N ILE A 36 -11.43 6.23 -3.50
CA ILE A 36 -12.75 5.65 -3.72
C ILE A 36 -12.55 4.26 -4.31
N PHE A 37 -13.23 3.27 -3.77
CA PHE A 37 -13.28 1.90 -4.28
C PHE A 37 -14.63 1.66 -4.93
N LEU A 38 -14.60 1.00 -6.08
CA LEU A 38 -15.77 0.67 -6.88
C LEU A 38 -15.82 -0.85 -7.06
N ASP A 39 -16.95 -1.50 -6.82
CA ASP A 39 -17.08 -2.96 -6.90
C ASP A 39 -17.07 -3.48 -8.34
N ASP A 40 -17.74 -2.78 -9.24
CA ASP A 40 -17.89 -3.10 -10.67
C ASP A 40 -17.34 -1.98 -11.58
N GLY A 41 -16.60 -1.03 -11.00
CA GLY A 41 -16.11 0.16 -11.69
C GLY A 41 -17.11 1.30 -11.76
N GLU A 42 -18.33 1.12 -11.24
CA GLU A 42 -19.38 2.15 -11.23
C GLU A 42 -19.92 2.38 -9.81
N THR A 43 -20.19 1.31 -9.08
CA THR A 43 -20.81 1.34 -7.75
C THR A 43 -19.76 1.54 -6.68
N GLU A 44 -19.82 2.67 -5.99
CA GLU A 44 -18.95 2.94 -4.85
C GLU A 44 -19.20 1.98 -3.69
N SER A 45 -18.16 1.24 -3.31
CA SER A 45 -18.19 0.33 -2.17
C SER A 45 -17.44 0.85 -0.94
N ALA A 46 -16.48 1.75 -1.12
CA ALA A 46 -15.85 2.45 -0.01
C ALA A 46 -15.24 3.80 -0.42
N ARG A 47 -15.19 4.74 0.53
CA ARG A 47 -14.43 6.00 0.44
C ARG A 47 -13.54 6.19 1.65
N PHE A 48 -12.38 6.78 1.43
CA PHE A 48 -11.46 7.15 2.50
C PHE A 48 -10.90 8.55 2.30
N THR A 49 -10.98 9.37 3.33
CA THR A 49 -10.15 10.57 3.44
C THR A 49 -8.72 10.18 3.81
N TYR A 50 -7.74 11.05 3.57
CA TYR A 50 -6.35 10.79 3.94
C TYR A 50 -6.21 10.50 5.44
N GLY A 51 -6.89 11.28 6.30
CA GLY A 51 -6.86 11.10 7.74
C GLY A 51 -7.49 9.78 8.20
N ALA A 52 -8.61 9.38 7.58
CA ALA A 52 -9.24 8.10 7.88
C ALA A 52 -8.37 6.91 7.46
N LEU A 53 -7.76 6.99 6.27
CA LEU A 53 -6.86 5.98 5.73
C LEU A 53 -5.59 5.84 6.59
N ASP A 54 -4.92 6.95 6.92
CA ASP A 54 -3.71 6.97 7.74
C ASP A 54 -3.94 6.39 9.14
N ARG A 55 -5.07 6.71 9.79
CA ARG A 55 -5.42 6.10 11.09
C ARG A 55 -5.54 4.57 11.02
N ARG A 56 -6.20 4.05 9.98
CA ARG A 56 -6.37 2.60 9.79
C ARG A 56 -5.02 1.93 9.51
N ILE A 57 -4.20 2.54 8.66
CA ILE A 57 -2.83 2.08 8.35
C ILE A 57 -1.98 2.02 9.62
N ARG A 58 -1.97 3.09 10.43
CA ARG A 58 -1.19 3.16 11.67
C ARG A 58 -1.60 2.10 12.69
N ALA A 59 -2.90 1.85 12.83
CA ALA A 59 -3.39 0.81 13.73
C ALA A 59 -2.85 -0.58 13.33
N LEU A 60 -2.89 -0.92 12.04
CA LEU A 60 -2.36 -2.18 11.54
C LEU A 60 -0.82 -2.22 11.61
N ALA A 61 -0.14 -1.12 11.29
CA ALA A 61 1.31 -1.01 11.37
C ALA A 61 1.82 -1.23 12.81
N ALA A 62 1.16 -0.64 13.80
CA ALA A 62 1.48 -0.86 15.21
C ALA A 62 1.30 -2.33 15.61
N ALA A 63 0.25 -2.99 15.12
CA ALA A 63 0.02 -4.42 15.35
C ALA A 63 1.09 -5.31 14.68
N LEU A 64 1.61 -4.93 13.51
CA LEU A 64 2.71 -5.61 12.83
C LEU A 64 4.04 -5.40 13.56
N GLN A 65 4.32 -4.17 14.00
CA GLN A 65 5.51 -3.86 14.81
C GLN A 65 5.54 -4.63 16.11
N ALA A 66 4.40 -4.74 16.80
CA ALA A 66 4.27 -5.55 18.02
C ALA A 66 4.55 -7.05 17.79
N ARG A 67 4.49 -7.51 16.52
CA ARG A 67 4.82 -8.87 16.10
C ARG A 67 6.24 -9.00 15.54
N GLY A 68 7.05 -7.95 15.61
CA GLY A 68 8.43 -7.97 15.13
C GLY A 68 8.57 -7.92 13.61
N ALA A 69 7.60 -7.34 12.89
CA ALA A 69 7.64 -7.32 11.42
C ALA A 69 8.67 -6.36 10.80
N ALA A 70 9.30 -5.48 11.60
CA ALA A 70 10.30 -4.53 11.08
C ALA A 70 11.50 -5.28 10.47
N GLY A 71 11.86 -4.93 9.23
CA GLY A 71 12.90 -5.63 8.46
C GLY A 71 12.47 -6.97 7.83
N GLU A 72 11.29 -7.47 8.20
CA GLU A 72 10.77 -8.75 7.69
C GLU A 72 9.94 -8.60 6.41
N ARG A 73 9.76 -9.71 5.71
CA ARG A 73 8.91 -9.81 4.52
C ARG A 73 7.51 -10.24 4.92
N VAL A 74 6.49 -9.47 4.57
CA VAL A 74 5.09 -9.76 4.87
C VAL A 74 4.36 -10.07 3.56
N LEU A 75 3.91 -11.32 3.41
CA LEU A 75 3.11 -11.75 2.26
C LEU A 75 1.68 -11.20 2.38
N LEU A 76 1.22 -10.50 1.35
CA LEU A 76 -0.11 -9.91 1.27
C LEU A 76 -0.95 -10.70 0.27
N LEU A 77 -1.83 -11.57 0.79
CA LEU A 77 -2.79 -12.36 0.00
C LEU A 77 -4.18 -11.73 0.10
N HIS A 78 -4.41 -10.66 -0.65
CA HIS A 78 -5.69 -9.95 -0.68
C HIS A 78 -6.27 -9.94 -2.11
N PRO A 79 -7.60 -10.09 -2.27
CA PRO A 79 -8.28 -9.57 -3.44
C PRO A 79 -8.04 -8.05 -3.60
N PRO A 80 -8.23 -7.48 -4.79
CA PRO A 80 -8.26 -6.03 -4.95
C PRO A 80 -9.29 -5.40 -4.01
N GLY A 81 -8.91 -4.37 -3.25
CA GLY A 81 -9.82 -3.69 -2.32
C GLY A 81 -9.13 -2.83 -1.28
N PRO A 82 -9.91 -2.17 -0.40
CA PRO A 82 -9.41 -1.30 0.67
C PRO A 82 -8.40 -1.97 1.60
N GLU A 83 -8.61 -3.25 1.89
CA GLU A 83 -7.77 -4.08 2.75
C GLU A 83 -6.37 -4.21 2.18
N PHE A 84 -6.25 -4.41 0.86
CA PHE A 84 -4.95 -4.50 0.20
C PHE A 84 -4.14 -3.21 0.39
N VAL A 85 -4.75 -2.05 0.11
CA VAL A 85 -4.07 -0.76 0.24
C VAL A 85 -3.68 -0.49 1.69
N THR A 86 -4.58 -0.76 2.62
CA THR A 86 -4.31 -0.61 4.06
C THR A 86 -3.13 -1.48 4.49
N SER A 87 -3.14 -2.77 4.14
CA SER A 87 -2.08 -3.71 4.52
C SER A 87 -0.74 -3.36 3.88
N PHE A 88 -0.75 -2.95 2.60
CA PHE A 88 0.46 -2.53 1.90
C PHE A 88 1.15 -1.36 2.60
N TYR A 89 0.43 -0.27 2.86
CA TYR A 89 1.01 0.86 3.57
C TYR A 89 1.34 0.55 5.04
N ALA A 90 0.56 -0.33 5.69
CA ALA A 90 0.84 -0.73 7.06
C ALA A 90 2.19 -1.45 7.18
N CYS A 91 2.53 -2.33 6.22
CA CYS A 91 3.87 -2.92 6.13
C CYS A 91 4.95 -1.84 6.01
N LEU A 92 4.78 -0.87 5.11
CA LEU A 92 5.76 0.22 4.94
C LEU A 92 5.90 1.07 6.21
N TYR A 93 4.80 1.37 6.90
CA TYR A 93 4.81 2.12 8.16
C TYR A 93 5.44 1.32 9.30
N ALA A 94 5.29 0.00 9.27
CA ALA A 94 5.92 -0.90 10.23
C ALA A 94 7.42 -1.09 9.99
N GLY A 95 7.97 -0.60 8.87
CA GLY A 95 9.34 -0.88 8.44
C GLY A 95 9.53 -2.27 7.86
N ALA A 96 8.45 -2.93 7.45
CA ALA A 96 8.45 -4.24 6.81
C ALA A 96 8.50 -4.12 5.28
N VAL A 97 8.93 -5.19 4.61
CA VAL A 97 8.84 -5.33 3.15
C VAL A 97 7.51 -5.97 2.79
N ALA A 98 6.59 -5.20 2.20
CA ALA A 98 5.35 -5.74 1.64
C ALA A 98 5.64 -6.62 0.41
N VAL A 99 5.09 -7.83 0.39
CA VAL A 99 5.17 -8.75 -0.76
C VAL A 99 3.75 -9.05 -1.25
N PRO A 100 3.23 -8.28 -2.21
CA PRO A 100 1.93 -8.54 -2.84
C PRO A 100 1.93 -9.87 -3.61
N SER A 101 0.90 -10.68 -3.40
CA SER A 101 0.62 -11.85 -4.25
C SER A 101 -0.89 -12.02 -4.36
N PRO A 102 -1.44 -12.32 -5.55
CA PRO A 102 -2.84 -12.67 -5.65
C PRO A 102 -3.12 -13.90 -4.76
N PRO A 103 -4.29 -13.96 -4.09
CA PRO A 103 -4.67 -15.14 -3.35
C PRO A 103 -4.76 -16.34 -4.31
N PRO A 104 -4.39 -17.55 -3.87
CA PRO A 104 -4.53 -18.73 -4.70
C PRO A 104 -6.00 -18.86 -5.11
N MET A 105 -6.25 -18.91 -6.42
CA MET A 105 -7.59 -19.16 -6.94
C MET A 105 -8.01 -20.56 -6.49
N ALA A 106 -9.08 -20.66 -5.69
CA ALA A 106 -9.69 -21.93 -5.42
C ALA A 106 -10.09 -22.56 -6.77
N ASN A 107 -9.46 -23.68 -7.11
CA ASN A 107 -9.69 -24.47 -8.32
C ASN A 107 -8.94 -24.07 -9.62
N ARG A 108 -7.60 -24.12 -9.59
CA ARG A 108 -6.87 -24.68 -10.74
C ARG A 108 -5.88 -25.71 -10.21
N ALA A 109 -6.27 -26.98 -10.27
CA ALA A 109 -5.30 -28.06 -10.15
C ALA A 109 -4.29 -27.87 -11.28
N PHE A 110 -3.10 -27.38 -10.98
CA PHE A 110 -1.99 -27.50 -11.91
C PHE A 110 -1.67 -28.99 -11.99
N PRO A 111 -1.88 -29.66 -13.13
CA PRO A 111 -1.40 -31.03 -13.29
C PRO A 111 0.10 -30.98 -13.07
N ARG A 112 0.60 -31.72 -12.09
CA ARG A 112 2.04 -31.92 -11.95
C ARG A 112 2.45 -32.91 -13.04
N VAL A 113 3.29 -32.46 -13.96
CA VAL A 113 3.98 -33.32 -14.94
C VAL A 113 5.18 -33.98 -14.28
#